data_AF-A0AAE3R961-F1
#
_entry.id   AF-A0AAE3R961-F1
#
_cell.length_a   1.000
_cell.length_b   1.000
_cell.length_c   1.000
_cell.angle_alpha   90.00
_cell.angle_beta   90.00
_cell.angle_gamma   90.00
#
_symmetry.space_group_name_H-M   'P 1'
#
loop_
_entity.id
_entity.type
_entity.pdbx_description
1 polymer ?
#
loop_
_entity_poly.entity_id
_entity_poly.type
_entity_poly.pdbx_seq_one_letter_code
_entity_poly.pdbx_strand_id
1 'polypeptide(L)'
;MKKEDIHLWDIQRILLGDAPVVFLVEVFLRSVFIFLFLLVIVRLLGKRMNAQLSLTEMSIMIMLGAIVSAPMQDPIRGLLPGVVILLCVLVALRGVNRLSVAYAKVERLVQGDVRLFVKDGVLQLNQIRQEGFEREQIFSHLRSKKITHLGQLSRVYLEACGIVSIYHSDNPKPGLSLLPFTDQVIVDRQYSSNALLACHSCGWVIREKNMDQQVSCPNCQANSWTKALITEVPPSKDGSPVFEEAKEDSQKIIFSSYKH
;
A
#
# COMPACT_ATOMS: atom_id res chain seq x y z
N MET A 1 33.88 -9.70 33.70
CA MET A 1 34.79 -8.80 32.94
C MET A 1 35.09 -7.60 33.83
N LYS A 2 36.36 -7.36 34.19
CA LYS A 2 36.72 -6.26 35.10
C LYS A 2 36.64 -4.94 34.34
N LYS A 3 36.25 -3.86 35.04
CA LYS A 3 36.09 -2.50 34.45
C LYS A 3 37.42 -1.90 33.98
N GLU A 4 38.53 -2.46 34.44
CA GLU A 4 39.89 -1.92 34.32
C GLU A 4 40.52 -2.15 32.93
N ASP A 5 39.97 -3.06 32.11
CA ASP A 5 40.59 -3.44 30.83
C ASP A 5 40.01 -2.70 29.61
N ILE A 6 38.92 -1.93 29.75
CA ILE A 6 38.18 -1.35 28.60
C ILE A 6 38.88 -0.07 28.13
N HIS A 7 39.88 -0.21 27.27
CA HIS A 7 40.53 0.89 26.58
C HIS A 7 39.87 1.17 25.22
N LEU A 8 39.40 2.40 25.00
CA LEU A 8 38.75 2.82 23.75
C LEU A 8 39.67 2.74 22.52
N TRP A 9 40.98 2.74 22.72
CA TRP A 9 42.00 2.73 21.66
C TRP A 9 42.52 1.34 21.31
N ASP A 10 42.02 0.29 21.97
CA ASP A 10 42.40 -1.09 21.66
C ASP A 10 41.62 -1.59 20.44
N ILE A 11 42.05 -1.14 19.27
CA ILE A 11 41.45 -1.48 17.97
C ILE A 11 41.48 -2.99 17.74
N GLN A 12 42.49 -3.69 18.24
CA GLN A 12 42.61 -5.14 18.11
C GLN A 12 41.52 -5.85 18.90
N ARG A 13 41.29 -5.46 20.15
CA ARG A 13 40.19 -6.00 20.96
C ARG A 13 38.82 -5.61 20.39
N ILE A 14 38.68 -4.41 19.83
CA ILE A 14 37.42 -3.96 19.23
C ILE A 14 37.10 -4.72 17.93
N LEU A 15 38.11 -4.99 17.08
CA LEU A 15 37.91 -5.65 15.78
C LEU A 15 37.93 -7.18 15.85
N LEU A 16 38.91 -7.77 16.54
CA LEU A 16 39.12 -9.22 16.59
C LEU A 16 38.59 -9.85 17.88
N GLY A 17 38.48 -9.06 18.95
CA GLY A 17 38.13 -9.57 20.28
C GLY A 17 39.12 -10.65 20.74
N ASP A 18 38.60 -11.62 21.49
CA ASP A 18 39.36 -12.79 21.97
C ASP A 18 39.24 -14.01 21.02
N ALA A 19 38.70 -13.82 19.82
CA ALA A 19 38.36 -14.92 18.92
C ALA A 19 39.60 -15.41 18.14
N PRO A 20 39.87 -16.73 18.10
CA PRO A 20 40.95 -17.27 17.29
C PRO A 20 40.66 -17.10 15.79
N VAL A 21 41.68 -16.78 14.99
CA VAL A 21 41.54 -16.55 13.54
C VAL A 21 40.91 -17.74 12.82
N VAL A 22 41.21 -18.96 13.28
CA VAL A 22 40.62 -20.21 12.74
C VAL A 22 39.09 -20.21 12.88
N PHE A 23 38.57 -19.71 14.00
CA PHE A 23 37.14 -19.60 14.22
C PHE A 23 36.51 -18.57 13.29
N LEU A 24 37.20 -17.46 12.99
CA LEU A 24 36.70 -16.47 12.01
C LEU A 24 36.58 -17.07 10.61
N VAL A 25 37.54 -17.91 10.19
CA VAL A 25 37.47 -18.63 8.90
C VAL A 25 36.31 -19.63 8.89
N GLU A 26 36.09 -20.35 10.01
CA GLU A 26 34.95 -21.25 10.15
C GLU A 26 33.61 -20.51 10.05
N VAL A 27 33.45 -19.39 10.77
CA VAL A 27 32.27 -18.52 10.72
C VAL A 27 32.02 -18.03 9.29
N PHE A 28 33.07 -17.62 8.57
CA PHE A 28 32.97 -17.20 7.17
C PHE A 28 32.41 -18.31 6.28
N LEU A 29 32.98 -19.53 6.35
CA LEU A 29 32.51 -20.67 5.55
C LEU A 29 31.07 -21.08 5.90
N ARG A 30 30.74 -21.13 7.20
CA ARG A 30 29.39 -21.37 7.71
C ARG A 30 28.39 -20.34 7.17
N SER A 31 28.80 -19.07 7.16
CA SER A 31 27.99 -17.95 6.67
C SER A 31 27.74 -18.03 5.17
N VAL A 32 28.78 -18.31 4.37
CA VAL A 32 28.66 -18.48 2.92
C VAL A 32 27.73 -19.64 2.59
N PHE A 33 27.87 -20.77 3.27
CA PHE A 33 27.01 -21.94 3.05
C PHE A 33 25.54 -21.65 3.33
N ILE A 34 25.24 -21.06 4.49
CA ILE A 34 23.87 -20.68 4.87
C ILE A 34 23.30 -19.65 3.90
N PHE A 35 24.10 -18.66 3.48
CA PHE A 35 23.66 -17.65 2.53
C PHE A 35 23.26 -18.27 1.18
N LEU A 36 24.10 -19.16 0.63
CA LEU A 36 23.78 -19.88 -0.60
C LEU A 36 22.51 -20.73 -0.45
N PHE A 37 22.36 -21.40 0.70
CA PHE A 37 21.16 -22.19 0.98
C PHE A 37 19.91 -21.30 1.07
N LEU A 38 19.99 -20.17 1.77
CA LEU A 38 18.90 -19.19 1.84
C LEU A 38 18.53 -18.66 0.44
N LEU A 39 19.52 -18.38 -0.42
CA LEU A 39 19.26 -17.99 -1.81
C LEU A 39 18.49 -19.09 -2.57
N VAL A 40 18.85 -20.36 -2.39
CA VAL A 40 18.10 -21.49 -2.98
C VAL A 40 16.67 -21.51 -2.45
N ILE A 41 16.46 -21.37 -1.14
CA ILE A 41 15.13 -21.33 -0.52
C ILE A 41 14.30 -20.18 -1.11
N VAL A 42 14.82 -18.95 -1.10
CA VAL A 42 14.13 -17.77 -1.67
C VAL A 42 13.83 -17.97 -3.16
N ARG A 43 14.74 -18.60 -3.91
CA ARG A 43 14.51 -18.94 -5.32
C ARG A 43 13.37 -19.95 -5.49
N LEU A 44 13.26 -20.93 -4.57
CA LEU A 44 12.19 -21.91 -4.53
C LEU A 44 10.85 -21.29 -4.12
N LEU A 45 10.80 -20.22 -3.32
CA LEU A 45 9.54 -19.53 -3.01
C LEU A 45 8.78 -19.09 -4.28
N GLY A 46 9.48 -18.97 -5.41
CA GLY A 46 8.92 -18.86 -6.75
C GLY A 46 8.95 -17.44 -7.30
N LYS A 47 8.82 -17.30 -8.62
CA LYS A 47 8.75 -15.98 -9.28
C LYS A 47 7.30 -15.47 -9.23
N ARG A 48 6.87 -14.88 -8.12
CA ARG A 48 5.74 -13.94 -8.19
C ARG A 48 6.27 -12.62 -8.74
N MET A 49 6.46 -12.59 -10.06
CA MET A 49 7.27 -11.62 -10.79
C MET A 49 6.75 -10.17 -10.75
N ASN A 50 5.62 -9.90 -10.08
CA ASN A 50 5.02 -8.57 -9.87
C ASN A 50 4.33 -8.41 -8.50
N ALA A 51 4.45 -9.37 -7.57
CA ALA A 51 3.81 -9.22 -6.27
C ALA A 51 4.72 -8.38 -5.38
N GLN A 52 4.27 -7.18 -5.00
CA GLN A 52 4.81 -6.53 -3.81
C GLN A 52 4.84 -7.58 -2.68
N LEU A 53 6.01 -7.81 -2.10
CA LEU A 53 6.12 -8.71 -0.94
C LEU A 53 5.12 -8.21 0.10
N SER A 54 4.27 -9.12 0.59
CA SER A 54 3.35 -8.74 1.66
C SER A 54 4.17 -8.30 2.88
N LEU A 55 3.64 -7.38 3.69
CA LEU A 55 4.24 -7.01 4.96
C LEU A 55 4.53 -8.24 5.84
N THR A 56 3.72 -9.29 5.71
CA THR A 56 3.92 -10.57 6.40
C THR A 56 5.12 -11.35 5.87
N GLU A 57 5.39 -11.32 4.58
CA GLU A 57 6.56 -11.99 4.00
C GLU A 57 7.85 -11.27 4.40
N MET A 58 7.82 -9.94 4.39
CA MET A 58 8.93 -9.09 4.84
C MET A 58 9.28 -9.35 6.31
N SER A 59 8.28 -9.41 7.20
CA SER A 59 8.51 -9.67 8.62
C SER A 59 9.08 -11.07 8.87
N ILE A 60 8.64 -12.08 8.12
CA ILE A 60 9.18 -13.44 8.18
C ILE A 60 10.66 -13.45 7.73
N MET A 61 11.01 -12.77 6.64
CA MET A 61 12.41 -12.71 6.17
C MET A 61 13.34 -12.08 7.21
N ILE A 62 12.90 -11.02 7.88
CA ILE A 62 13.66 -10.37 8.97
C ILE A 62 13.85 -11.34 10.14
N MET A 63 12.78 -12.02 10.57
CA MET A 63 12.84 -12.99 11.65
C MET A 63 13.79 -14.16 11.32
N LEU A 64 13.75 -14.66 10.07
CA LEU A 64 14.64 -15.73 9.63
C LEU A 64 16.11 -15.33 9.70
N GLY A 65 16.45 -14.11 9.28
CA GLY A 65 17.82 -13.60 9.39
C GLY A 65 18.34 -13.66 10.83
N ALA A 66 17.51 -13.29 11.80
CA ALA A 66 17.86 -13.35 13.21
C ALA A 66 18.01 -14.79 13.75
N ILE A 67 17.20 -15.73 13.29
CA ILE A 67 17.26 -17.12 13.78
C ILE A 67 18.47 -17.86 13.18
N VAL A 68 18.74 -17.61 11.90
CA VAL A 68 19.77 -18.31 11.13
C VAL A 68 21.17 -17.77 11.42
N SER A 69 21.29 -16.54 11.94
CA SER A 69 22.58 -15.98 12.37
C SER A 69 23.17 -16.71 13.58
N ALA A 70 22.35 -17.31 14.45
CA ALA A 70 22.81 -18.03 15.63
C ALA A 70 23.79 -19.20 15.31
N PRO A 71 23.46 -20.17 14.42
CA PRO A 71 24.40 -21.23 14.04
C PRO A 71 25.59 -20.74 13.20
N MET A 72 25.55 -19.52 12.64
CA MET A 72 26.68 -18.91 11.94
C MET A 72 27.74 -18.41 12.92
N GLN A 73 27.33 -17.91 14.09
CA GLN A 73 28.21 -17.23 15.05
C GLN A 73 28.55 -18.08 16.28
N ASP A 74 27.79 -19.13 16.58
CA ASP A 74 28.03 -19.99 17.74
C ASP A 74 28.77 -21.28 17.32
N PRO A 75 30.05 -21.47 17.71
CA PRO A 75 30.82 -22.66 17.33
C PRO A 75 30.24 -23.95 17.92
N ILE A 76 29.57 -23.85 19.07
CA ILE A 76 28.98 -25.01 19.79
C ILE A 76 27.77 -25.54 19.01
N ARG A 77 27.07 -24.67 18.28
CA ARG A 77 25.91 -25.05 17.47
C ARG A 77 26.36 -25.49 16.09
N GLY A 78 25.92 -26.66 15.65
CA GLY A 78 26.11 -27.07 14.26
C GLY A 78 25.29 -26.21 13.28
N LEU A 79 25.56 -26.36 11.98
CA LEU A 79 24.78 -25.73 10.91
C LEU A 79 23.40 -26.38 10.70
N LEU A 80 23.26 -27.65 11.08
CA LEU A 80 22.06 -28.45 10.82
C LEU A 80 20.77 -27.82 11.38
N PRO A 81 20.71 -27.30 12.63
CA PRO A 81 19.56 -26.55 13.12
C PRO A 81 19.14 -25.38 12.21
N GLY A 82 20.10 -24.61 11.69
CA GLY A 82 19.82 -23.49 10.78
C GLY A 82 19.19 -23.97 9.46
N VAL A 83 19.72 -25.04 8.89
CA VAL A 83 19.18 -25.66 7.66
C VAL A 83 17.77 -26.20 7.89
N VAL A 84 17.53 -26.89 9.01
CA VAL A 84 16.21 -27.42 9.37
C VAL A 84 15.20 -26.29 9.53
N ILE A 85 15.56 -25.20 10.21
CA ILE A 85 14.67 -24.04 10.38
C ILE A 85 14.30 -23.43 9.03
N LEU A 86 15.27 -23.24 8.14
CA LEU A 86 15.03 -22.72 6.79
C LEU A 86 14.08 -23.62 5.99
N LEU A 87 14.26 -24.94 6.06
CA LEU A 87 13.38 -25.91 5.43
C LEU A 87 11.97 -25.90 6.03
N CYS A 88 11.86 -25.87 7.36
CA CYS A 88 10.57 -25.79 8.05
C CYS A 88 9.78 -24.55 7.61
N VAL A 89 10.44 -23.41 7.50
CA VAL A 89 9.77 -22.17 7.09
C VAL A 89 9.38 -22.20 5.62
N LEU A 90 10.22 -22.75 4.73
CA LEU A 90 9.83 -22.99 3.34
C LEU A 90 8.58 -23.87 3.25
N VAL A 91 8.55 -24.98 3.98
CA VAL A 91 7.40 -25.91 3.99
C VAL A 91 6.16 -25.24 4.56
N ALA A 92 6.30 -24.48 5.65
CA ALA A 92 5.21 -23.73 6.26
C ALA A 92 4.64 -22.67 5.30
N LEU A 93 5.49 -21.86 4.66
CA LEU A 93 5.07 -20.86 3.67
C LEU A 93 4.36 -21.49 2.46
N ARG A 94 4.89 -22.61 1.95
CA ARG A 94 4.24 -23.37 0.87
C ARG A 94 2.90 -23.98 1.33
N GLY A 95 2.84 -24.47 2.56
CA GLY A 95 1.66 -25.03 3.19
C GLY A 95 0.55 -24.00 3.35
N VAL A 96 0.85 -22.85 3.95
CA VAL A 96 -0.09 -21.73 4.11
C VAL A 96 -0.59 -21.24 2.75
N ASN A 97 0.28 -21.12 1.75
CA ASN A 97 -0.14 -20.74 0.40
C ASN A 97 -1.09 -21.78 -0.23
N ARG A 98 -0.76 -23.08 -0.15
CA ARG A 98 -1.65 -24.14 -0.66
C ARG A 98 -2.99 -24.19 0.08
N LEU A 99 -2.97 -24.01 1.40
CA LEU A 99 -4.18 -23.95 2.22
C LEU A 99 -5.02 -22.73 1.88
N SER A 100 -4.40 -21.58 1.61
CA SER A 100 -5.11 -20.38 1.18
C SER A 100 -5.83 -20.62 -0.16
N VAL A 101 -5.16 -21.27 -1.13
CA VAL A 101 -5.79 -21.63 -2.42
C VAL A 101 -6.92 -22.66 -2.24
N ALA A 102 -6.78 -23.60 -1.31
CA ALA A 102 -7.80 -24.62 -1.08
C ALA A 102 -9.01 -24.09 -0.28
N TYR A 103 -8.82 -23.09 0.58
CA TYR A 103 -9.83 -22.61 1.52
C TYR A 103 -9.92 -21.08 1.54
N ALA A 104 -11.00 -20.54 0.97
CA ALA A 104 -11.29 -19.10 0.96
C ALA A 104 -11.38 -18.44 2.36
N LYS A 105 -11.59 -19.23 3.43
CA LYS A 105 -11.52 -18.74 4.81
C LYS A 105 -10.08 -18.48 5.26
N VAL A 106 -9.15 -19.35 4.86
CA VAL A 106 -7.72 -19.20 5.15
C VAL A 106 -7.16 -18.04 4.34
N GLU A 107 -7.54 -17.92 3.07
CA GLU A 107 -7.22 -16.76 2.24
C GLU A 107 -7.69 -15.46 2.88
N ARG A 108 -8.96 -15.38 3.30
CA ARG A 108 -9.49 -14.18 3.98
C ARG A 108 -8.82 -13.89 5.33
N LEU A 109 -8.37 -14.90 6.06
CA LEU A 109 -7.65 -14.72 7.32
C LEU A 109 -6.21 -14.23 7.11
N VAL A 110 -5.53 -14.75 6.08
CA VAL A 110 -4.11 -14.48 5.81
C VAL A 110 -3.92 -13.21 4.98
N GLN A 111 -4.79 -12.99 3.99
CA GLN A 111 -4.70 -11.87 3.05
C GLN A 111 -5.73 -10.80 3.33
N GLY A 112 -6.89 -11.10 3.92
CA GLY A 112 -8.00 -10.15 4.07
C GLY A 112 -9.07 -10.30 2.99
N ASP A 113 -10.11 -9.47 3.05
CA ASP A 113 -11.22 -9.44 2.08
C ASP A 113 -11.25 -8.10 1.33
N VAL A 114 -11.76 -8.10 0.11
CA VAL A 114 -11.89 -6.87 -0.68
C VAL A 114 -13.07 -6.06 -0.17
N ARG A 115 -12.87 -4.77 0.11
CA ARG A 115 -13.92 -3.88 0.63
C ARG A 115 -14.14 -2.67 -0.26
N LEU A 116 -15.41 -2.29 -0.42
CA LEU A 116 -15.77 -1.08 -1.16
C LEU A 116 -15.65 0.15 -0.25
N PHE A 117 -14.78 1.09 -0.60
CA PHE A 117 -14.57 2.33 0.17
C PHE A 117 -15.32 3.52 -0.43
N VAL A 118 -15.42 3.62 -1.76
CA VAL A 118 -16.17 4.67 -2.45
C VAL A 118 -17.09 4.04 -3.48
N LYS A 119 -18.34 4.49 -3.48
CA LYS A 119 -19.38 4.10 -4.43
C LYS A 119 -20.01 5.36 -5.04
N ASP A 120 -19.85 5.54 -6.34
CA ASP A 120 -20.46 6.64 -7.11
C ASP A 120 -20.15 8.02 -6.52
N GLY A 121 -18.89 8.24 -6.13
CA GLY A 121 -18.43 9.46 -5.47
C GLY A 121 -18.82 9.63 -4.01
N VAL A 122 -19.40 8.61 -3.37
CA VAL A 122 -19.83 8.64 -1.96
C VAL A 122 -19.02 7.62 -1.14
N LEU A 123 -18.43 8.08 -0.04
CA LEU A 123 -17.70 7.26 0.91
C LEU A 123 -18.63 6.32 1.67
N GLN A 124 -18.20 5.07 1.77
CA GLN A 124 -18.85 4.05 2.58
C GLN A 124 -18.28 4.04 4.00
N LEU A 125 -18.65 5.05 4.79
CA LEU A 125 -18.08 5.30 6.12
C LEU A 125 -18.13 4.11 7.08
N ASN A 126 -19.19 3.29 7.00
CA ASN A 126 -19.33 2.10 7.83
C ASN A 126 -18.25 1.05 7.49
N GLN A 127 -17.99 0.82 6.20
CA GLN A 127 -16.97 -0.15 5.75
C GLN A 127 -15.56 0.36 6.08
N ILE A 128 -15.30 1.65 5.84
CA ILE A 128 -14.02 2.29 6.17
C ILE A 128 -13.70 2.15 7.67
N ARG A 129 -14.68 2.42 8.54
CA ARG A 129 -14.51 2.31 9.99
C ARG A 129 -14.30 0.87 10.46
N GLN A 130 -14.99 -0.10 9.84
CA GLN A 130 -14.82 -1.52 10.16
C GLN A 130 -13.41 -2.01 9.86
N GLU A 131 -12.78 -1.50 8.80
CA GLU A 131 -11.39 -1.83 8.43
C GLU A 131 -10.35 -1.00 9.20
N GLY A 132 -10.77 -0.14 10.14
CA GLY A 132 -9.86 0.66 10.97
C GLY A 132 -9.17 1.82 10.24
N PHE A 133 -9.61 2.17 9.03
CA PHE A 133 -9.05 3.29 8.27
C PHE A 133 -9.69 4.62 8.67
N GLU A 134 -8.87 5.67 8.66
CA GLU A 134 -9.36 7.04 8.72
C GLU A 134 -9.65 7.56 7.31
N ARG A 135 -10.69 8.38 7.19
CA ARG A 135 -11.07 9.00 5.91
C ARG A 135 -9.92 9.79 5.29
N GLU A 136 -9.17 10.54 6.12
CA GLU A 136 -8.04 11.35 5.67
C GLU A 136 -6.89 10.50 5.09
N GLN A 137 -6.72 9.24 5.54
CA GLN A 137 -5.77 8.31 4.93
C GLN A 137 -6.19 7.96 3.49
N ILE A 138 -7.48 7.69 3.29
CA ILE A 138 -8.04 7.43 1.96
C ILE A 138 -7.89 8.66 1.07
N PHE A 139 -8.18 9.85 1.60
CA PHE A 139 -8.02 11.11 0.85
C PHE A 139 -6.57 11.35 0.46
N SER A 140 -5.62 11.08 1.36
CA SER A 140 -4.19 11.15 1.06
C SER A 140 -3.81 10.19 -0.08
N HIS A 141 -4.32 8.96 -0.05
CA HIS A 141 -4.05 7.98 -1.11
C HIS A 141 -4.62 8.43 -2.46
N LEU A 142 -5.87 8.91 -2.50
CA LEU A 142 -6.50 9.42 -3.72
C LEU A 142 -5.78 10.66 -4.27
N ARG A 143 -5.36 11.59 -3.39
CA ARG A 143 -4.55 12.76 -3.79
C ARG A 143 -3.21 12.37 -4.38
N SER A 144 -2.55 11.32 -3.87
CA SER A 144 -1.30 10.80 -4.43
C SER A 144 -1.45 10.36 -5.90
N LYS A 145 -2.68 10.01 -6.30
CA LYS A 145 -3.08 9.67 -7.68
C LYS A 145 -3.64 10.86 -8.46
N LYS A 146 -3.43 12.08 -7.97
CA LYS A 146 -3.89 13.35 -8.57
C LYS A 146 -5.41 13.49 -8.71
N ILE A 147 -6.18 12.80 -7.87
CA ILE A 147 -7.64 12.94 -7.82
C ILE A 147 -7.97 14.11 -6.89
N THR A 148 -8.79 15.04 -7.37
CA THR A 148 -9.07 16.31 -6.67
C THR A 148 -10.40 16.31 -5.92
N HIS A 149 -11.39 15.53 -6.37
CA HIS A 149 -12.68 15.39 -5.70
C HIS A 149 -13.29 13.99 -5.90
N LEU A 150 -14.13 13.57 -4.96
CA LEU A 150 -14.73 12.22 -4.98
C LEU A 150 -15.63 11.97 -6.21
N GLY A 151 -16.24 13.00 -6.76
CA GLY A 151 -17.12 12.89 -7.93
C GLY A 151 -16.43 12.43 -9.22
N GLN A 152 -15.09 12.39 -9.26
CA GLN A 152 -14.29 11.79 -10.33
C GLN A 152 -14.27 10.25 -10.29
N LEU A 153 -14.78 9.65 -9.21
CA LEU A 153 -14.61 8.22 -8.91
C LEU A 153 -15.93 7.48 -9.00
N SER A 154 -15.93 6.37 -9.74
CA SER A 154 -17.04 5.43 -9.76
C SER A 154 -16.92 4.43 -8.61
N ARG A 155 -15.78 3.74 -8.49
CA ARG A 155 -15.55 2.75 -7.43
C ARG A 155 -14.15 2.87 -6.87
N VAL A 156 -14.01 2.66 -5.57
CA VAL A 156 -12.72 2.51 -4.92
C VAL A 156 -12.79 1.28 -4.02
N TYR A 157 -11.88 0.34 -4.23
CA TYR A 157 -11.78 -0.90 -3.45
C TYR A 157 -10.51 -0.88 -2.62
N LEU A 158 -10.60 -1.30 -1.37
CA LEU A 158 -9.46 -1.75 -0.59
C LEU A 158 -9.24 -3.23 -0.90
N GLU A 159 -8.09 -3.54 -1.50
CA GLU A 159 -7.65 -4.90 -1.76
C GLU A 159 -7.12 -5.54 -0.48
N ALA A 160 -7.13 -6.87 -0.43
CA ALA A 160 -6.61 -7.68 0.67
C ALA A 160 -5.14 -7.31 1.02
N CYS A 161 -4.32 -7.03 0.02
CA CYS A 161 -2.93 -6.58 0.21
C CYS A 161 -2.77 -5.16 0.78
N GLY A 162 -3.85 -4.45 1.10
CA GLY A 162 -3.86 -3.07 1.59
C GLY A 162 -3.67 -2.01 0.50
N ILE A 163 -3.64 -2.42 -0.77
CA ILE A 163 -3.58 -1.52 -1.92
C ILE A 163 -5.00 -1.03 -2.22
N VAL A 164 -5.12 0.22 -2.69
CA VAL A 164 -6.40 0.78 -3.12
C VAL A 164 -6.51 0.72 -4.64
N SER A 165 -7.52 0.00 -5.13
CA SER A 165 -7.89 -0.05 -6.54
C SER A 165 -8.89 1.06 -6.86
N ILE A 166 -8.61 1.86 -7.89
CA ILE A 166 -9.38 3.06 -8.21
C ILE A 166 -9.97 2.95 -9.62
N TYR A 167 -11.29 3.17 -9.72
CA TYR A 167 -12.03 3.23 -10.97
C TYR A 167 -12.63 4.63 -11.14
N HIS A 168 -12.20 5.33 -12.19
CA HIS A 168 -12.71 6.65 -12.54
C HIS A 168 -14.16 6.57 -13.09
N SER A 169 -14.88 7.67 -12.96
CA SER A 169 -16.20 7.84 -13.58
C SER A 169 -16.04 8.37 -15.01
N ASP A 170 -16.69 7.74 -15.99
CA ASP A 170 -16.70 8.23 -17.39
C ASP A 170 -17.33 9.62 -17.52
N ASN A 171 -18.31 9.90 -16.66
CA ASN A 171 -18.93 11.21 -16.52
C ASN A 171 -18.68 11.71 -15.10
N PRO A 172 -17.64 12.55 -14.88
CA PRO A 172 -17.35 13.11 -13.58
C PRO A 172 -18.54 13.91 -13.06
N LYS A 173 -18.96 13.61 -11.84
CA LYS A 173 -20.05 14.33 -11.18
C LYS A 173 -19.46 15.39 -10.24
N PRO A 174 -20.25 16.41 -9.89
CA PRO A 174 -19.92 17.28 -8.78
C PRO A 174 -19.69 16.45 -7.52
N GLY A 175 -18.68 16.77 -6.71
CA GLY A 175 -18.36 15.97 -5.51
C GLY A 175 -17.55 16.71 -4.47
N LEU A 176 -17.29 16.02 -3.36
CA LEU A 176 -16.52 16.57 -2.23
C LEU A 176 -15.04 16.73 -2.59
N SER A 177 -14.46 17.89 -2.23
CA SER A 177 -13.03 18.14 -2.36
C SER A 177 -12.19 17.19 -1.51
N LEU A 178 -11.11 16.66 -2.09
CA LEU A 178 -10.12 15.84 -1.39
C LEU A 178 -8.92 16.67 -0.91
N LEU A 179 -8.82 17.92 -1.34
CA LEU A 179 -7.70 18.80 -1.01
C LEU A 179 -7.78 19.27 0.45
N PRO A 180 -6.62 19.49 1.09
CA PRO A 180 -6.60 19.91 2.49
C PRO A 180 -7.10 21.35 2.59
N PHE A 181 -8.04 21.59 3.52
CA PHE A 181 -8.62 22.92 3.77
C PHE A 181 -7.60 23.98 4.23
N THR A 182 -6.42 23.54 4.68
CA THR A 182 -5.32 24.43 5.08
C THR A 182 -4.82 25.30 3.91
N ASP A 183 -4.91 24.81 2.67
CA ASP A 183 -4.49 25.54 1.48
C ASP A 183 -5.69 26.19 0.78
N GLN A 184 -6.17 27.29 1.36
CA GLN A 184 -7.31 28.04 0.83
C GLN A 184 -7.06 28.58 -0.58
N VAL A 185 -5.81 28.90 -0.93
CA VAL A 185 -5.45 29.46 -2.25
C VAL A 185 -5.74 28.46 -3.36
N ILE A 186 -5.47 27.17 -3.14
CA ILE A 186 -5.79 26.14 -4.13
C ILE A 186 -7.29 25.86 -4.15
N VAL A 187 -7.95 25.83 -2.99
CA VAL A 187 -9.40 25.58 -2.89
C VAL A 187 -10.21 26.67 -3.59
N ASP A 188 -9.85 27.94 -3.42
CA ASP A 188 -10.56 29.07 -4.04
C ASP A 188 -10.43 29.11 -5.56
N ARG A 189 -9.37 28.50 -6.11
CA ARG A 189 -9.18 28.36 -7.57
C ARG A 189 -10.01 27.24 -8.18
N GLN A 190 -10.64 26.38 -7.38
CA GLN A 190 -11.41 25.26 -7.91
C GLN A 190 -12.80 25.70 -8.34
N TYR A 191 -13.22 25.23 -9.52
CA TYR A 191 -14.58 25.43 -10.00
C TYR A 191 -15.57 24.76 -9.05
N SER A 192 -16.33 25.58 -8.35
CA SER A 192 -17.38 25.15 -7.43
C SER A 192 -18.73 25.48 -8.02
N SER A 193 -19.67 24.53 -8.01
CA SER A 193 -21.03 24.86 -8.41
C SER A 193 -21.71 25.64 -7.28
N ASN A 194 -22.26 26.82 -7.57
CA ASN A 194 -22.99 27.59 -6.55
C ASN A 194 -24.27 26.87 -6.08
N ALA A 195 -24.86 26.00 -6.91
CA ALA A 195 -26.15 25.38 -6.62
C ALA A 195 -26.08 23.97 -5.99
N LEU A 196 -24.89 23.39 -5.82
CA LEU A 196 -24.74 22.03 -5.28
C LEU A 196 -23.81 22.01 -4.07
N LEU A 197 -24.21 21.22 -3.09
CA LEU A 197 -23.52 21.06 -1.82
C LEU A 197 -23.18 19.58 -1.62
N ALA A 198 -21.94 19.31 -1.24
CA ALA A 198 -21.47 17.99 -0.88
C ALA A 198 -21.38 17.88 0.65
N CYS A 199 -21.82 16.74 1.19
CA CYS A 199 -21.65 16.43 2.60
C CYS A 199 -20.15 16.31 2.90
N HIS A 200 -19.67 17.04 3.91
CA HIS A 200 -18.27 16.98 4.29
C HIS A 200 -17.87 15.56 4.74
N SER A 201 -18.77 14.83 5.41
CA SER A 201 -18.46 13.50 5.97
C SER A 201 -18.42 12.39 4.91
N CYS A 202 -19.46 12.22 4.11
CA CYS A 202 -19.56 11.10 3.15
C CYS A 202 -19.45 11.49 1.67
N GLY A 203 -19.51 12.77 1.33
CA GLY A 203 -19.47 13.24 -0.05
C GLY A 203 -20.79 13.15 -0.83
N TRP A 204 -21.91 12.84 -0.16
CA TRP A 204 -23.25 12.88 -0.78
C TRP A 204 -23.59 14.29 -1.27
N VAL A 205 -24.13 14.42 -2.49
CA VAL A 205 -24.40 15.72 -3.11
C VAL A 205 -25.90 16.01 -3.14
N ILE A 206 -26.28 17.23 -2.75
CA ILE A 206 -27.64 17.77 -2.82
C ILE A 206 -27.65 19.13 -3.54
N ARG A 207 -28.84 19.59 -3.93
CA ARG A 207 -29.07 20.95 -4.43
C ARG A 207 -29.31 21.90 -3.27
N GLU A 208 -28.80 23.13 -3.37
CA GLU A 208 -28.90 24.17 -2.35
C GLU A 208 -30.34 24.50 -1.96
N LYS A 209 -31.29 24.47 -2.91
CA LYS A 209 -32.74 24.65 -2.64
C LYS A 209 -33.32 23.66 -1.62
N ASN A 210 -32.65 22.54 -1.36
CA ASN A 210 -33.08 21.57 -0.36
C ASN A 210 -32.59 21.92 1.06
N MET A 211 -31.77 22.96 1.22
CA MET A 211 -31.16 23.37 2.50
C MET A 211 -32.05 24.33 3.33
N ASP A 212 -33.11 24.87 2.74
CA ASP A 212 -34.13 25.69 3.45
C ASP A 212 -34.85 24.90 4.56
N GLN A 213 -34.74 23.57 4.52
CA GLN A 213 -35.02 22.68 5.63
C GLN A 213 -33.66 22.22 6.15
N GLN A 214 -33.42 22.30 7.46
CA GLN A 214 -32.14 21.97 8.09
C GLN A 214 -31.87 20.46 8.00
N VAL A 215 -31.50 19.99 6.80
CA VAL A 215 -31.49 18.58 6.41
C VAL A 215 -30.16 17.95 6.81
N SER A 216 -30.24 16.95 7.68
CA SER A 216 -29.13 16.02 7.92
C SER A 216 -28.87 15.20 6.66
N CYS A 217 -27.61 14.86 6.39
CA CYS A 217 -27.26 14.12 5.20
C CYS A 217 -28.04 12.78 5.13
N PRO A 218 -28.77 12.48 4.04
CA PRO A 218 -29.60 11.28 3.96
C PRO A 218 -28.79 9.97 4.02
N ASN A 219 -27.50 10.02 3.66
CA ASN A 219 -26.62 8.86 3.68
C ASN A 219 -25.91 8.63 5.03
N CYS A 220 -25.35 9.68 5.65
CA CYS A 220 -24.53 9.54 6.86
C CYS A 220 -25.00 10.34 8.07
N GLN A 221 -26.13 11.03 7.97
CA GLN A 221 -26.77 11.82 9.04
C GLN A 221 -25.91 12.99 9.59
N ALA A 222 -24.83 13.36 8.91
CA ALA A 222 -24.00 14.50 9.29
C ALA A 222 -24.63 15.83 8.83
N ASN A 223 -24.34 16.91 9.56
CA ASN A 223 -24.90 18.25 9.32
C ASN A 223 -23.89 19.22 8.70
N SER A 224 -22.71 18.74 8.31
CA SER A 224 -21.66 19.56 7.70
C SER A 224 -21.68 19.43 6.18
N TRP A 225 -21.75 20.58 5.52
CA TRP A 225 -21.87 20.72 4.07
C TRP A 225 -20.79 21.67 3.54
N THR A 226 -20.32 21.40 2.33
CA THR A 226 -19.38 22.26 1.59
C THR A 226 -19.81 22.37 0.14
N LYS A 227 -19.33 23.38 -0.59
CA LYS A 227 -19.64 23.51 -2.02
C LYS A 227 -19.08 22.31 -2.78
N ALA A 228 -19.89 21.73 -3.67
CA ALA A 228 -19.44 20.63 -4.50
C ALA A 228 -18.50 21.17 -5.60
N LEU A 229 -17.35 20.52 -5.75
CA LEU A 229 -16.42 20.81 -6.83
C LEU A 229 -16.87 20.12 -8.11
N ILE A 230 -16.70 20.81 -9.22
CA ILE A 230 -16.90 20.28 -10.56
C ILE A 230 -15.53 20.10 -11.23
N THR A 231 -15.39 19.04 -12.01
CA THR A 231 -14.21 18.90 -12.88
C THR A 231 -14.38 19.88 -14.04
N GLU A 232 -13.35 20.65 -14.39
CA GLU A 232 -13.32 21.35 -15.68
C GLU A 232 -13.45 20.31 -16.80
N VAL A 233 -14.47 20.45 -17.63
CA VAL A 233 -14.30 20.08 -19.04
C VAL A 233 -13.50 21.25 -19.62
N PRO A 234 -12.26 21.04 -20.12
CA PRO A 234 -11.55 22.14 -20.76
C PRO A 234 -12.45 22.65 -21.90
N PRO A 235 -12.68 23.97 -22.02
CA PRO A 235 -13.38 24.48 -23.18
C PRO A 235 -12.55 24.08 -24.41
N SER A 236 -13.15 23.32 -25.31
CA SER A 236 -12.60 23.20 -26.65
C SER A 236 -12.52 24.61 -27.23
N LYS A 237 -11.43 24.90 -27.95
CA LYS A 237 -11.22 26.23 -28.54
C LYS A 237 -12.37 26.68 -29.47
N ASP A 238 -13.24 25.75 -29.87
CA ASP A 238 -14.29 25.96 -30.86
C ASP A 238 -15.71 25.66 -30.31
N GLY A 239 -15.87 25.39 -29.01
CA GLY A 239 -17.19 25.25 -28.38
C GLY A 239 -17.98 23.97 -28.69
N SER A 240 -17.40 22.99 -29.39
CA SER A 240 -17.98 21.66 -29.61
C SER A 240 -17.44 20.61 -28.62
N PRO A 241 -18.25 19.63 -28.16
CA PRO A 241 -17.78 18.57 -27.28
C PRO A 241 -16.74 17.69 -28.00
N VAL A 242 -15.50 17.67 -27.48
CA VAL A 242 -14.39 16.86 -28.01
C VAL A 242 -14.49 15.46 -27.41
N PHE A 243 -15.17 14.56 -28.11
CA PHE A 243 -15.21 13.13 -27.85
C PHE A 243 -14.45 12.36 -28.95
N GLU A 244 -13.25 12.78 -29.38
CA GLU A 244 -12.57 11.96 -30.42
C GLU A 244 -11.04 11.97 -30.52
N GLU A 245 -10.27 12.63 -29.64
CA GLU A 245 -8.80 12.66 -29.80
C GLU A 245 -8.00 11.88 -28.75
N ALA A 246 -8.61 11.38 -27.66
CA ALA A 246 -7.87 10.64 -26.63
C ALA A 246 -7.61 9.15 -26.96
N LYS A 247 -8.04 8.66 -28.14
CA LYS A 247 -7.84 7.25 -28.54
C LYS A 247 -6.58 7.01 -29.37
N GLU A 248 -6.00 8.03 -30.01
CA GLU A 248 -4.91 7.83 -30.97
C GLU A 248 -3.50 7.98 -30.37
N ASP A 249 -3.32 8.84 -29.36
CA ASP A 249 -1.99 9.07 -28.78
C ASP A 249 -1.55 8.03 -27.73
N SER A 250 -2.48 7.23 -27.22
CA SER A 250 -2.15 6.11 -26.31
C SER A 250 -1.65 4.86 -27.06
N GLN A 251 -1.92 4.73 -28.37
CA GLN A 251 -1.45 3.62 -29.20
C GLN A 251 -0.10 3.90 -29.88
N LYS A 252 0.26 5.16 -30.14
CA LYS A 252 1.57 5.50 -30.74
C LYS A 252 2.75 5.37 -29.77
N ILE A 253 2.53 5.53 -28.46
CA ILE A 253 3.62 5.43 -27.47
C ILE A 253 3.98 3.97 -27.13
N ILE A 254 3.09 3.00 -27.37
CA ILE A 254 3.35 1.58 -27.06
C ILE A 254 4.08 0.84 -28.21
N PHE A 255 4.09 1.36 -29.45
CA PHE A 255 4.74 0.69 -30.60
C PHE A 255 6.11 1.26 -31.03
N SER A 256 6.57 2.38 -30.45
CA SER A 256 7.86 2.99 -30.84
C SER A 256 9.10 2.50 -30.06
N SER A 257 8.93 1.66 -29.02
CA SER A 257 10.05 1.24 -28.16
C SER A 257 10.56 -0.20 -28.40
N TYR A 258 10.17 -0.83 -29.51
CA TYR A 258 10.58 -2.21 -29.89
C TYR A 258 11.28 -2.32 -31.25
N LYS A 259 11.91 -1.24 -31.71
CA LYS A 259 12.91 -1.29 -32.79
C LYS A 259 14.07 -0.36 -32.45
N HIS A 260 15.05 -0.90 -31.74
CA HIS A 260 16.48 -0.80 -32.05
C HIS A 260 17.26 -1.70 -31.07
#